data_AF-A0A7I8D4P8-F1
#
_entry.id   AF-A0A7I8D4P8-F1
#
_cell.length_a   1.000
_cell.length_b   1.000
_cell.length_c   1.000
_cell.angle_alpha   90.00
_cell.angle_beta   90.00
_cell.angle_gamma   90.00
#
_symmetry.space_group_name_H-M   'P 1'
#
loop_
_entity.id
_entity.type
_entity.pdbx_description
1 polymer ?
#
loop_
_entity_poly.entity_id
_entity_poly.type
_entity_poly.pdbx_seq_one_letter_code
_entity_poly.pdbx_strand_id
1 'polypeptide(L)'
;MDSLLMALNERQYVNEGVVMSIPVVSFFSASNEIPNFNNPEERILKALYDRFDLKVHTHYVQNKTKRIEVLHKKQDTSPQKPFDETITMQELVFMQDEVRQVTISKSINELWDNILCELRKKEIHVSDRTYFNYSELVKAEAWLQGRDQVLPEDMSILVNYLWNRPEEIPVVEKAIQDMIEDPMGDQIRDIQGRAYGYFDEFSKDSNKNKALVQLRRNLLGCYDQATALKDSLPDDSSALTAFNSLIDTLENLSREAYNCNSCLTIGRC
;
A
#
# COMPACT_ATOMS: atom_id res chain seq x y z
N MET A 1 -19.29 -6.70 -26.96
CA MET A 1 -18.62 -6.39 -25.68
C MET A 1 -18.29 -7.67 -24.92
N ASP A 2 -19.19 -8.66 -24.94
CA ASP A 2 -19.01 -9.97 -24.29
C ASP A 2 -17.76 -10.74 -24.75
N SER A 3 -17.39 -10.65 -26.03
CA SER A 3 -16.20 -11.34 -26.57
C SER A 3 -14.87 -10.85 -25.96
N LEU A 4 -14.74 -9.56 -25.66
CA LEU A 4 -13.52 -9.00 -25.04
C LEU A 4 -13.43 -9.39 -23.56
N LEU A 5 -14.57 -9.39 -22.87
CA LEU A 5 -14.66 -9.83 -21.49
C LEU A 5 -14.34 -11.33 -21.35
N MET A 6 -14.79 -12.14 -22.30
CA MET A 6 -14.48 -13.58 -22.35
C MET A 6 -12.99 -13.80 -22.64
N ALA A 7 -12.40 -13.02 -23.54
CA ALA A 7 -10.96 -13.07 -23.81
C ALA A 7 -10.13 -12.69 -22.58
N LEU A 8 -10.53 -11.64 -21.85
CA LEU A 8 -9.82 -11.16 -20.66
C LEU A 8 -9.99 -12.07 -19.44
N ASN A 9 -11.18 -12.66 -19.23
CA ASN A 9 -11.44 -13.51 -18.06
C ASN A 9 -11.08 -14.97 -18.29
N GLU A 10 -11.51 -15.52 -19.41
CA GLU A 10 -11.52 -16.96 -19.64
C GLU A 10 -10.40 -17.38 -20.59
N ARG A 11 -9.67 -16.41 -21.17
CA ARG A 11 -8.71 -16.65 -22.25
C ARG A 11 -9.36 -17.48 -23.35
N GLN A 12 -10.59 -17.12 -23.68
CA GLN A 12 -11.41 -17.78 -24.69
C GLN A 12 -12.01 -16.76 -25.64
N TYR A 13 -12.24 -17.20 -26.88
CA TYR A 13 -12.89 -16.43 -27.93
C TYR A 13 -13.95 -17.30 -28.62
N VAL A 14 -15.09 -16.71 -28.99
CA VAL A 14 -16.11 -17.39 -29.80
C VAL A 14 -15.88 -17.08 -31.26
N ASN A 15 -15.53 -18.09 -32.05
CA ASN A 15 -15.46 -17.99 -33.50
C ASN A 15 -16.60 -18.81 -34.11
N GLU A 16 -17.53 -18.14 -34.80
CA GLU A 16 -18.69 -18.79 -35.45
C GLU A 16 -19.48 -19.77 -34.55
N GLY A 17 -19.60 -19.46 -33.26
CA GLY A 17 -20.31 -20.30 -32.28
C GLY A 17 -19.46 -21.37 -31.60
N VAL A 18 -18.18 -21.51 -31.98
CA VAL A 18 -17.22 -22.42 -31.35
C VAL A 18 -16.34 -21.64 -30.36
N VAL A 19 -16.28 -22.12 -29.13
CA VAL A 19 -15.40 -21.57 -28.08
C VAL A 19 -13.99 -22.12 -28.26
N MET A 20 -13.02 -21.23 -28.42
CA MET A 20 -11.60 -21.56 -28.64
C MET A 20 -10.72 -20.85 -27.61
N SER A 21 -9.75 -21.57 -27.04
CA SER A 21 -8.77 -21.01 -26.11
C SER A 21 -7.70 -20.21 -26.85
N ILE A 22 -7.31 -19.07 -26.28
CA ILE A 22 -6.27 -18.19 -26.80
C ILE A 22 -5.04 -18.21 -25.87
N PRO A 23 -3.81 -18.43 -26.39
CA PRO A 23 -2.59 -18.51 -25.59
C PRO A 23 -2.06 -17.11 -25.24
N VAL A 24 -2.91 -16.26 -24.66
CA VAL A 24 -2.53 -14.88 -24.34
C VAL A 24 -1.63 -14.84 -23.11
N VAL A 25 -0.49 -14.17 -23.28
CA VAL A 25 0.46 -13.85 -22.20
C VAL A 25 0.03 -12.59 -21.45
N SER A 26 -0.23 -11.51 -22.19
CA SER A 26 -0.62 -10.21 -21.62
C SER A 26 -1.52 -9.44 -22.58
N PHE A 27 -2.39 -8.60 -22.03
CA PHE A 27 -3.22 -7.68 -22.78
C PHE A 27 -2.73 -6.25 -22.57
N PHE A 28 -2.58 -5.52 -23.67
CA PHE A 28 -2.27 -4.09 -23.64
C PHE A 28 -3.44 -3.33 -24.25
N SER A 29 -3.87 -2.29 -23.56
CA SER A 29 -4.89 -1.36 -24.03
C SER A 29 -4.35 0.06 -23.88
N ALA A 30 -4.73 0.93 -24.81
CA ALA A 30 -4.40 2.34 -24.76
C ALA A 30 -5.69 3.13 -25.01
N SER A 31 -5.88 4.18 -24.22
CA SER A 31 -7.00 5.11 -24.38
C SER A 31 -6.51 6.53 -24.11
N ASN A 32 -7.06 7.48 -24.86
CA ASN A 32 -6.84 8.91 -24.61
C ASN A 32 -7.76 9.46 -23.52
N GLU A 33 -8.85 8.73 -23.22
CA GLU A 33 -9.89 9.16 -22.28
C GLU A 33 -10.21 8.02 -21.31
N ILE A 34 -10.53 8.38 -20.06
CA ILE A 34 -11.01 7.43 -19.06
C ILE A 34 -12.55 7.48 -19.08
N PRO A 35 -13.24 6.34 -19.16
CA PRO A 35 -14.70 6.33 -19.22
C PRO A 35 -15.33 7.02 -18.01
N ASN A 36 -16.38 7.79 -18.25
CA ASN A 36 -17.18 8.39 -17.19
C ASN A 36 -18.13 7.34 -16.61
N PHE A 37 -17.72 6.68 -15.53
CA PHE A 37 -18.53 5.64 -14.89
C PHE A 37 -19.85 6.12 -14.26
N ASN A 38 -20.09 7.44 -14.18
CA ASN A 38 -21.39 8.00 -13.78
C ASN A 38 -22.39 8.03 -14.95
N ASN A 39 -21.91 7.93 -16.20
CA ASN A 39 -22.75 7.78 -17.37
C ASN A 39 -23.26 6.32 -17.46
N PRO A 40 -24.58 6.08 -17.50
CA PRO A 40 -25.14 4.73 -17.59
C PRO A 40 -24.61 3.91 -18.77
N GLU A 41 -24.33 4.55 -19.91
CA GLU A 41 -23.84 3.87 -21.12
C GLU A 41 -22.39 3.39 -20.97
N GLU A 42 -21.56 4.15 -20.25
CA GLU A 42 -20.15 3.82 -20.03
C GLU A 42 -19.92 3.00 -18.76
N ARG A 43 -20.92 2.88 -17.90
CA ARG A 43 -20.84 2.10 -16.66
C ARG A 43 -20.44 0.64 -16.90
N ILE A 44 -20.80 0.06 -18.04
CA ILE A 44 -20.40 -1.30 -18.44
C ILE A 44 -18.87 -1.42 -18.64
N LEU A 45 -18.19 -0.33 -19.00
CA LEU A 45 -16.73 -0.28 -19.11
C LEU A 45 -16.04 -0.29 -17.75
N LYS A 46 -16.73 -0.01 -16.64
CA LYS A 46 -16.15 -0.08 -15.29
C LYS A 46 -15.62 -1.47 -14.98
N ALA A 47 -16.41 -2.50 -15.32
CA ALA A 47 -16.01 -3.88 -15.11
C ALA A 47 -14.81 -4.25 -16.00
N LEU A 48 -14.72 -3.71 -17.21
CA LEU A 48 -13.57 -3.91 -18.09
C LEU A 48 -12.32 -3.20 -17.54
N TYR A 49 -12.49 -1.97 -17.07
CA TYR A 49 -11.42 -1.14 -16.52
C TYR A 49 -10.79 -1.75 -15.26
N ASP A 50 -11.61 -2.28 -14.35
CA ASP A 50 -11.17 -2.99 -13.12
C ASP A 50 -10.35 -4.26 -13.42
N ARG A 51 -10.38 -4.77 -14.65
CA ARG A 51 -9.62 -5.96 -15.07
C ARG A 51 -8.20 -5.64 -15.56
N PHE A 52 -7.87 -4.37 -15.76
CA PHE A 52 -6.50 -3.97 -16.04
C PHE A 52 -5.77 -3.80 -14.72
N ASP A 53 -4.83 -4.71 -14.47
CA ASP A 53 -4.02 -4.67 -13.25
C ASP A 53 -3.16 -3.40 -13.26
N LEU A 54 -2.29 -3.23 -14.26
CA LEU A 54 -1.41 -2.06 -14.36
C LEU A 54 -2.00 -0.97 -15.25
N LYS A 55 -2.03 0.26 -14.71
CA LYS A 55 -2.44 1.49 -15.37
C LYS A 55 -1.31 2.51 -15.32
N VAL A 56 -0.87 2.98 -16.49
CA VAL A 56 0.22 3.95 -16.63
C VAL A 56 -0.28 5.19 -17.34
N HIS A 57 -0.23 6.34 -16.66
CA HIS A 57 -0.59 7.62 -17.26
C HIS A 57 0.62 8.23 -17.98
N THR A 58 0.63 8.17 -19.31
CA THR A 58 1.74 8.67 -20.13
C THR A 58 1.54 10.13 -20.51
N HIS A 59 2.59 10.95 -20.34
CA HIS A 59 2.60 12.34 -20.76
C HIS A 59 3.43 12.55 -22.03
N TYR A 60 3.14 13.63 -22.76
CA TYR A 60 4.01 14.07 -23.85
C TYR A 60 5.44 14.32 -23.36
N VAL A 61 6.42 14.07 -24.23
CA VAL A 61 7.85 14.27 -23.92
C VAL A 61 8.13 15.76 -23.69
N GLN A 62 8.27 16.15 -22.42
CA GLN A 62 8.46 17.55 -22.02
C GLN A 62 9.88 18.08 -22.27
N ASN A 63 10.89 17.21 -22.18
CA ASN A 63 12.30 17.59 -22.35
C ASN A 63 12.67 17.72 -23.84
N LYS A 64 13.18 18.89 -24.25
CA LYS A 64 13.58 19.17 -25.65
C LYS A 64 14.64 18.20 -26.15
N THR A 65 15.69 17.93 -25.37
CA THR A 65 16.78 17.02 -25.76
C THR A 65 16.23 15.62 -26.04
N LYS A 66 15.36 15.10 -25.16
CA LYS A 66 14.68 13.80 -25.39
C LYS A 66 13.78 13.82 -26.62
N ARG A 67 13.05 14.93 -26.88
CA ARG A 67 12.23 15.06 -28.12
C ARG A 67 13.09 14.98 -29.37
N ILE A 68 14.21 15.69 -29.39
CA ILE A 68 15.14 15.71 -30.53
C ILE A 68 15.78 14.33 -30.71
N GLU A 69 16.18 13.66 -29.62
CA GLU A 69 16.73 12.30 -29.67
C GLU A 69 15.73 11.29 -30.27
N VAL A 70 14.48 11.29 -29.79
CA VAL A 70 13.42 10.40 -30.33
C VAL A 70 13.13 10.72 -31.79
N LEU A 71 13.15 12.00 -32.18
CA LEU A 71 12.95 12.41 -33.56
C LEU A 71 14.07 11.88 -34.46
N HIS A 72 15.34 12.04 -34.05
CA HIS A 72 16.48 11.49 -34.79
C HIS A 72 16.39 9.97 -34.90
N LYS A 73 16.07 9.25 -33.82
CA LYS A 73 15.87 7.79 -33.83
C LYS A 73 14.76 7.34 -34.79
N LYS A 74 13.67 8.11 -34.91
CA LYS A 74 12.57 7.79 -35.85
C LYS A 74 12.88 8.14 -37.31
N GLN A 75 13.76 9.11 -37.54
CA GLN A 75 14.22 9.52 -38.87
C GLN A 75 15.38 8.63 -39.37
N ASP A 76 16.06 7.94 -38.47
CA ASP A 76 17.05 6.93 -38.82
C ASP A 76 16.34 5.77 -39.53
N THR A 77 16.71 5.56 -40.80
CA THR A 77 16.17 4.50 -41.66
C THR A 77 17.07 3.27 -41.67
N SER A 78 18.14 3.29 -40.89
CA SER A 78 19.02 2.13 -40.71
C SER A 78 18.19 0.93 -40.22
N PRO A 79 18.49 -0.30 -40.71
CA PRO A 79 17.84 -1.49 -40.20
C PRO A 79 17.99 -1.53 -38.68
N GLN A 80 16.88 -1.63 -37.95
CA GLN A 80 16.95 -1.83 -36.51
C GLN A 80 17.75 -3.08 -36.24
N LYS A 81 18.78 -2.97 -35.39
CA LYS A 81 19.55 -4.12 -34.95
C LYS A 81 18.56 -5.08 -34.27
N PRO A 82 18.54 -6.37 -34.64
CA PRO A 82 17.71 -7.34 -33.94
C PRO A 82 18.05 -7.29 -32.44
N PHE A 83 17.05 -7.50 -31.59
CA PHE A 83 17.28 -7.61 -30.16
C PHE A 83 18.19 -8.81 -29.91
N ASP A 84 19.33 -8.57 -29.27
CA ASP A 84 20.35 -9.60 -29.00
C ASP A 84 19.88 -10.57 -27.89
N GLU A 85 18.87 -10.19 -27.09
CA GLU A 85 18.32 -10.96 -25.99
C GLU A 85 16.82 -11.22 -26.21
N THR A 86 16.45 -12.50 -26.32
CA THR A 86 15.05 -12.93 -26.47
C THR A 86 14.71 -13.95 -25.41
N ILE A 87 13.53 -13.83 -24.79
CA ILE A 87 12.99 -14.82 -23.85
C ILE A 87 12.08 -15.77 -24.63
N THR A 88 12.34 -17.06 -24.52
CA THR A 88 11.49 -18.11 -25.09
C THR A 88 10.23 -18.31 -24.23
N MET A 89 9.19 -18.89 -24.82
CA MET A 89 7.96 -19.19 -24.09
C MET A 89 8.17 -20.16 -22.91
N GLN A 90 9.14 -21.06 -23.02
CA GLN A 90 9.47 -22.01 -21.94
C GLN A 90 10.16 -21.29 -20.77
N GLU A 91 11.11 -20.41 -21.07
CA GLU A 91 11.77 -19.58 -20.06
C GLU A 91 10.77 -18.68 -19.36
N LEU A 92 9.83 -18.08 -20.10
CA LEU A 92 8.78 -17.24 -19.49
C LEU A 92 7.92 -18.01 -18.49
N VAL A 93 7.53 -19.25 -18.82
CA VAL A 93 6.76 -20.11 -17.88
C VAL A 93 7.59 -20.41 -16.63
N PHE A 94 8.87 -20.71 -16.79
CA PHE A 94 9.77 -20.95 -15.68
C PHE A 94 9.90 -19.71 -14.78
N MET A 95 10.10 -18.52 -15.36
CA MET A 95 10.14 -17.26 -14.61
C MET A 95 8.84 -17.03 -13.83
N GLN A 96 7.67 -17.31 -14.44
CA GLN A 96 6.38 -17.20 -13.75
C GLN A 96 6.26 -18.18 -12.58
N ASP A 97 6.81 -19.39 -12.70
CA ASP A 97 6.85 -20.35 -11.60
C ASP A 97 7.75 -19.88 -10.46
N GLU A 98 8.91 -19.28 -10.76
CA GLU A 98 9.80 -18.70 -9.75
C GLU A 98 9.16 -17.52 -9.02
N VAL A 99 8.48 -16.62 -9.74
CA VAL A 99 7.71 -15.52 -9.14
C VAL A 99 6.66 -16.04 -8.15
N ARG A 100 6.00 -17.18 -8.44
CA ARG A 100 5.02 -17.78 -7.50
C ARG A 100 5.67 -18.24 -6.19
N GLN A 101 6.93 -18.66 -6.22
CA GLN A 101 7.68 -19.12 -5.04
C GLN A 101 8.15 -17.97 -4.14
N VAL A 102 8.19 -16.73 -4.64
CA VAL A 102 8.53 -15.56 -3.81
C VAL A 102 7.60 -15.47 -2.61
N THR A 103 8.20 -15.28 -1.44
CA THR A 103 7.49 -15.31 -0.15
C THR A 103 6.99 -13.92 0.24
N ILE A 104 5.81 -13.89 0.87
CA ILE A 104 5.20 -12.70 1.46
C ILE A 104 5.10 -12.94 2.96
N SER A 105 5.72 -12.07 3.76
CA SER A 105 5.62 -12.15 5.22
C SER A 105 4.25 -11.64 5.70
N LYS A 106 3.91 -11.98 6.95
CA LYS A 106 2.71 -11.45 7.62
C LYS A 106 2.74 -9.92 7.70
N SER A 107 3.91 -9.32 7.95
CA SER A 107 4.07 -7.87 8.02
C SER A 107 3.78 -7.15 6.70
N ILE A 108 4.09 -7.76 5.55
CA ILE A 108 3.75 -7.23 4.24
C ILE A 108 2.23 -7.26 3.99
N ASN A 109 1.54 -8.32 4.44
CA ASN A 109 0.07 -8.37 4.37
C ASN A 109 -0.58 -7.31 5.29
N GLU A 110 -0.02 -7.06 6.47
CA GLU A 110 -0.50 -6.01 7.39
C GLU A 110 -0.26 -4.61 6.80
N LEU A 111 0.91 -4.37 6.20
CA LEU A 111 1.21 -3.13 5.46
C LEU A 111 0.21 -2.91 4.32
N TRP A 112 -0.12 -3.97 3.57
CA TRP A 112 -1.12 -3.91 2.51
C TRP A 112 -2.50 -3.51 3.05
N ASP A 113 -2.95 -4.11 4.15
CA ASP A 113 -4.22 -3.75 4.78
C ASP A 113 -4.25 -2.31 5.30
N ASN A 114 -3.14 -1.83 5.86
CA ASN A 114 -2.98 -0.44 6.28
C ASN A 114 -3.06 0.53 5.09
N ILE A 115 -2.38 0.23 3.98
CA ILE A 115 -2.48 1.01 2.74
C ILE A 115 -3.93 1.07 2.26
N LEU A 116 -4.64 -0.06 2.25
CA LEU A 116 -6.06 -0.09 1.87
C LEU A 116 -6.91 0.81 2.78
N CYS A 117 -6.71 0.73 4.10
CA CYS A 117 -7.43 1.56 5.07
C CYS A 117 -7.16 3.05 4.85
N GLU A 118 -5.91 3.44 4.60
CA GLU A 118 -5.54 4.81 4.28
C GLU A 118 -6.18 5.32 2.99
N LEU A 119 -6.18 4.50 1.94
CA LEU A 119 -6.83 4.86 0.68
C LEU A 119 -8.35 5.05 0.86
N ARG A 120 -9.00 4.21 1.68
CA ARG A 120 -10.43 4.38 2.01
C ARG A 120 -10.71 5.69 2.76
N LYS A 121 -9.85 6.09 3.70
CA LYS A 121 -9.97 7.40 4.39
C LYS A 121 -9.89 8.57 3.40
N LYS A 122 -9.17 8.39 2.29
CA LYS A 122 -8.99 9.35 1.20
C LYS A 122 -10.03 9.21 0.08
N GLU A 123 -11.09 8.42 0.31
CA GLU A 123 -12.18 8.15 -0.65
C GLU A 123 -11.74 7.47 -1.96
N ILE A 124 -10.57 6.80 -1.96
CA ILE A 124 -10.08 6.03 -3.10
C ILE A 124 -10.64 4.61 -3.03
N HIS A 125 -11.40 4.24 -4.05
CA HIS A 125 -12.04 2.92 -4.12
C HIS A 125 -11.07 1.86 -4.64
N VAL A 126 -10.88 0.80 -3.85
CA VAL A 126 -10.14 -0.42 -4.22
C VAL A 126 -11.13 -1.58 -4.26
N SER A 127 -11.19 -2.33 -5.36
CA SER A 127 -12.09 -3.48 -5.49
C SER A 127 -11.55 -4.70 -4.74
N ASP A 128 -12.44 -5.64 -4.38
CA ASP A 128 -12.02 -6.90 -3.75
C ASP A 128 -11.04 -7.68 -4.63
N ARG A 129 -11.23 -7.64 -5.96
CA ARG A 129 -10.30 -8.22 -6.93
C ARG A 129 -8.91 -7.63 -6.76
N THR A 130 -8.79 -6.30 -6.77
CA THR A 130 -7.53 -5.59 -6.57
C THR A 130 -6.92 -5.98 -5.22
N TYR A 131 -7.73 -6.06 -4.17
CA TYR A 131 -7.27 -6.43 -2.84
C TYR A 131 -6.68 -7.83 -2.75
N PHE A 132 -7.33 -8.84 -3.34
CA PHE A 132 -6.87 -10.22 -3.25
C PHE A 132 -5.75 -10.55 -4.25
N ASN A 133 -5.60 -9.78 -5.34
CA ASN A 133 -4.63 -10.07 -6.40
C ASN A 133 -3.34 -9.24 -6.34
N TYR A 134 -3.18 -8.33 -5.37
CA TYR A 134 -1.98 -7.48 -5.26
C TYR A 134 -0.66 -8.27 -5.20
N SER A 135 -0.71 -9.48 -4.62
CA SER A 135 0.45 -10.31 -4.33
C SER A 135 1.27 -10.67 -5.56
N GLU A 136 0.63 -10.87 -6.71
CA GLU A 136 1.33 -11.25 -7.95
C GLU A 136 2.29 -10.13 -8.42
N LEU A 137 1.88 -8.88 -8.27
CA LEU A 137 2.68 -7.72 -8.69
C LEU A 137 3.91 -7.54 -7.79
N VAL A 138 3.72 -7.55 -6.47
CA VAL A 138 4.83 -7.30 -5.53
C VAL A 138 5.83 -8.45 -5.50
N LYS A 139 5.36 -9.69 -5.75
CA LYS A 139 6.26 -10.84 -5.96
C LYS A 139 7.07 -10.70 -7.24
N ALA A 140 6.45 -10.26 -8.33
CA ALA A 140 7.15 -10.03 -9.58
C ALA A 140 8.21 -8.92 -9.43
N GLU A 141 7.89 -7.83 -8.74
CA GLU A 141 8.85 -6.76 -8.45
C GLU A 141 10.04 -7.29 -7.64
N ALA A 142 9.79 -8.00 -6.53
CA ALA A 142 10.84 -8.59 -5.71
C ALA A 142 11.75 -9.54 -6.51
N TRP A 143 11.16 -10.41 -7.34
CA TRP A 143 11.89 -11.34 -8.20
C TRP A 143 12.75 -10.61 -9.25
N LEU A 144 12.22 -9.55 -9.88
CA LEU A 144 12.96 -8.72 -10.83
C LEU A 144 14.15 -8.00 -10.17
N GLN A 145 14.06 -7.73 -8.87
CA GLN A 145 15.18 -7.23 -8.05
C GLN A 145 16.12 -8.34 -7.56
N GLY A 146 15.93 -9.60 -8.00
CA GLY A 146 16.75 -10.75 -7.63
C GLY A 146 16.51 -11.28 -6.22
N ARG A 147 15.35 -10.99 -5.62
CA ARG A 147 14.98 -11.44 -4.27
C ARG A 147 13.91 -12.54 -4.30
N ASP A 148 13.92 -13.37 -3.27
CA ASP A 148 12.95 -14.45 -3.01
C ASP A 148 11.91 -14.08 -1.93
N GLN A 149 11.99 -12.86 -1.41
CA GLN A 149 11.08 -12.30 -0.42
C GLN A 149 10.70 -10.87 -0.79
N VAL A 150 9.40 -10.57 -0.62
CA VAL A 150 8.85 -9.22 -0.77
C VAL A 150 9.26 -8.33 0.42
N LEU A 151 9.70 -7.12 0.10
CA LEU A 151 10.03 -6.06 1.06
C LEU A 151 9.03 -4.89 0.94
N PRO A 152 8.94 -4.00 1.94
CA PRO A 152 8.02 -2.86 1.89
C PRO A 152 8.17 -1.99 0.65
N GLU A 153 9.40 -1.82 0.14
CA GLU A 153 9.71 -1.00 -1.02
C GLU A 153 9.02 -1.49 -2.30
N ASP A 154 8.77 -2.81 -2.40
CA ASP A 154 8.07 -3.42 -3.54
C ASP A 154 6.63 -2.94 -3.66
N MET A 155 6.02 -2.46 -2.57
CA MET A 155 4.67 -1.90 -2.59
C MET A 155 4.56 -0.66 -3.49
N SER A 156 5.67 -0.02 -3.83
CA SER A 156 5.72 1.15 -4.72
C SER A 156 5.14 0.84 -6.11
N ILE A 157 5.23 -0.41 -6.59
CA ILE A 157 4.62 -0.80 -7.88
C ILE A 157 3.10 -0.64 -7.86
N LEU A 158 2.48 -0.74 -6.69
CA LEU A 158 1.03 -0.65 -6.50
C LEU A 158 0.50 0.75 -6.79
N VAL A 159 1.35 1.77 -6.89
CA VAL A 159 0.92 3.08 -7.42
C VAL A 159 0.22 2.88 -8.76
N ASN A 160 0.82 2.14 -9.69
CA ASN A 160 0.23 1.86 -11.00
C ASN A 160 -0.96 0.86 -10.96
N TYR A 161 -1.25 0.30 -9.80
CA TYR A 161 -2.31 -0.70 -9.60
C TYR A 161 -3.59 -0.08 -9.02
N LEU A 162 -3.45 0.91 -8.12
CA LEU A 162 -4.54 1.34 -7.23
C LEU A 162 -5.33 2.57 -7.70
N TRP A 163 -4.76 3.44 -8.53
CA TRP A 163 -5.48 4.63 -8.98
C TRP A 163 -6.58 4.26 -10.01
N ASN A 164 -7.71 4.97 -9.94
CA ASN A 164 -8.82 4.89 -10.90
C ASN A 164 -8.88 6.13 -11.80
N ARG A 165 -8.37 7.25 -11.30
CA ARG A 165 -8.19 8.47 -12.10
C ARG A 165 -6.78 9.04 -11.92
N PRO A 166 -6.23 9.75 -12.92
CA PRO A 166 -4.86 10.26 -12.86
C PRO A 166 -4.65 11.26 -11.72
N GLU A 167 -5.71 11.95 -11.29
CA GLU A 167 -5.65 12.88 -10.16
C GLU A 167 -5.41 12.18 -8.81
N GLU A 168 -5.72 10.88 -8.73
CA GLU A 168 -5.49 10.06 -7.54
C GLU A 168 -4.03 9.60 -7.42
N ILE A 169 -3.27 9.57 -8.52
CA ILE A 169 -1.86 9.13 -8.55
C ILE A 169 -1.03 9.74 -7.42
N PRO A 170 -0.93 11.08 -7.27
CA PRO A 170 -0.12 11.68 -6.21
C PRO A 170 -0.63 11.34 -4.80
N VAL A 171 -1.93 11.09 -4.65
CA VAL A 171 -2.55 10.74 -3.36
C VAL A 171 -2.22 9.29 -2.98
N VAL A 172 -2.29 8.38 -3.95
CA VAL A 172 -1.91 6.97 -3.82
C VAL A 172 -0.42 6.84 -3.56
N GLU A 173 0.41 7.49 -4.36
CA GLU A 173 1.87 7.49 -4.22
C GLU A 173 2.29 7.95 -2.84
N LYS A 174 1.76 9.10 -2.39
CA LYS A 174 2.02 9.59 -1.05
C LYS A 174 1.52 8.64 0.04
N ALA A 175 0.33 8.05 -0.11
CA ALA A 175 -0.20 7.10 0.87
C ALA A 175 0.71 5.87 1.02
N ILE A 176 1.18 5.31 -0.09
CA ILE A 176 2.09 4.17 -0.08
C ILE A 176 3.43 4.57 0.54
N GLN A 177 4.00 5.70 0.12
CA GLN A 177 5.27 6.18 0.65
C GLN A 177 5.22 6.43 2.16
N ASP A 178 4.19 7.14 2.64
CA ASP A 178 3.99 7.41 4.07
C ASP A 178 3.90 6.09 4.87
N MET A 179 3.25 5.05 4.32
CA MET A 179 3.14 3.74 4.96
C MET A 179 4.43 2.91 4.90
N ILE A 180 5.26 3.07 3.86
CA ILE A 180 6.57 2.42 3.77
C ILE A 180 7.54 3.08 4.76
N GLU A 181 7.54 4.40 4.87
CA GLU A 181 8.44 5.17 5.73
C GLU A 181 8.03 5.13 7.22
N ASP A 182 6.72 5.12 7.51
CA ASP A 182 6.16 5.11 8.87
C ASP A 182 5.02 4.07 9.02
N PRO A 183 5.32 2.76 8.89
CA PRO A 183 4.30 1.69 8.90
C PRO A 183 3.53 1.58 10.21
N MET A 184 4.11 2.07 11.32
CA MET A 184 3.57 1.95 12.68
C MET A 184 3.07 3.29 13.24
N GLY A 185 3.18 4.37 12.47
CA GLY A 185 2.83 5.71 12.93
C GLY A 185 1.39 5.86 13.40
N ASP A 186 0.45 5.23 12.69
CA ASP A 186 -0.96 5.23 13.07
C ASP A 186 -1.21 4.50 14.40
N GLN A 187 -0.56 3.35 14.61
CA GLN A 187 -0.67 2.61 15.87
C GLN A 187 -0.06 3.40 17.03
N ILE A 188 1.08 4.03 16.80
CA ILE A 188 1.73 4.90 17.79
C ILE A 188 0.80 6.08 18.12
N ARG A 189 0.25 6.76 17.13
CA ARG A 189 -0.69 7.88 17.30
C ARG A 189 -1.96 7.46 18.05
N ASP A 190 -2.51 6.28 17.76
CA ASP A 190 -3.67 5.75 18.47
C ASP A 190 -3.38 5.52 19.97
N ILE A 191 -2.25 4.84 20.27
CA ILE A 191 -1.84 4.58 21.65
C ILE A 191 -1.59 5.89 22.40
N GLN A 192 -0.91 6.86 21.76
CA GLN A 192 -0.70 8.20 22.33
C GLN A 192 -2.01 8.92 22.58
N GLY A 193 -2.92 8.93 21.60
CA GLY A 193 -4.22 9.59 21.70
C GLY A 193 -5.03 9.05 22.88
N ARG A 194 -5.08 7.73 23.04
CA ARG A 194 -5.72 7.09 24.21
C ARG A 194 -5.04 7.47 25.52
N ALA A 195 -3.71 7.42 25.58
CA ALA A 195 -2.96 7.76 26.79
C ALA A 195 -3.20 9.21 27.25
N TYR A 196 -3.17 10.17 26.33
CA TYR A 196 -3.51 11.57 26.61
C TYR A 196 -4.97 11.74 27.02
N GLY A 197 -5.90 11.01 26.37
CA GLY A 197 -7.30 11.00 26.76
C GLY A 197 -7.51 10.55 28.21
N TYR A 198 -6.87 9.45 28.61
CA TYR A 198 -6.92 8.97 30.00
C TYR A 198 -6.31 9.98 30.98
N PHE A 199 -5.23 10.65 30.60
CA PHE A 199 -4.60 11.67 31.44
C PHE A 199 -5.47 12.92 31.60
N ASP A 200 -6.17 13.34 30.54
CA ASP A 200 -7.13 14.44 30.59
C ASP A 200 -8.32 14.11 31.50
N GLU A 201 -8.86 12.88 31.43
CA GLU A 201 -9.88 12.39 32.37
C GLU A 201 -9.39 12.46 33.82
N PHE A 202 -8.17 11.98 34.09
CA PHE A 202 -7.54 12.08 35.41
C PHE A 202 -7.41 13.53 35.89
N SER A 203 -7.03 14.44 34.99
CA SER A 203 -6.81 15.85 35.29
C SER A 203 -8.12 16.57 35.65
N LYS A 204 -9.25 16.16 35.07
CA LYS A 204 -10.58 16.72 35.35
C LYS A 204 -11.30 16.10 36.55
N ASP A 205 -10.95 14.87 36.95
CA ASP A 205 -11.63 14.20 38.07
C ASP A 205 -11.36 14.89 39.42
N SER A 206 -12.40 15.05 40.23
CA SER A 206 -12.33 15.66 41.56
C SER A 206 -11.67 14.74 42.61
N ASN A 207 -11.77 13.42 42.44
CA ASN A 207 -11.16 12.42 43.32
C ASN A 207 -9.86 11.88 42.71
N LYS A 208 -8.75 12.59 42.96
CA LYS A 208 -7.44 12.28 42.40
C LYS A 208 -6.91 10.89 42.75
N ASN A 209 -7.22 10.35 43.93
CA ASN A 209 -6.76 9.01 44.32
C ASN A 209 -7.43 7.91 43.50
N LYS A 210 -8.76 7.97 43.33
CA LYS A 210 -9.49 7.00 42.51
C LYS A 210 -9.10 7.13 41.03
N ALA A 211 -9.02 8.36 40.54
CA ALA A 211 -8.65 8.66 39.17
C ALA A 211 -7.22 8.17 38.84
N LEU A 212 -6.27 8.31 39.77
CA LEU A 212 -4.90 7.83 39.59
C LEU A 212 -4.83 6.30 39.41
N VAL A 213 -5.61 5.54 40.19
CA VAL A 213 -5.66 4.07 40.06
C VAL A 213 -6.20 3.68 38.68
N GLN A 214 -7.23 4.38 38.20
CA GLN A 214 -7.82 4.13 36.90
C GLN A 214 -6.88 4.51 35.75
N LEU A 215 -6.23 5.67 35.84
CA LEU A 215 -5.20 6.09 34.89
C LEU A 215 -4.08 5.06 34.77
N ARG A 216 -3.53 4.59 35.90
CA ARG A 216 -2.45 3.60 35.90
C ARG A 216 -2.84 2.31 35.20
N ARG A 217 -4.06 1.81 35.45
CA ARG A 217 -4.57 0.61 34.77
C ARG A 217 -4.65 0.81 33.26
N ASN A 218 -5.18 1.95 32.84
CA ASN A 218 -5.36 2.25 31.42
C ASN A 218 -4.01 2.47 30.71
N LEU A 219 -3.07 3.20 31.34
CA LEU A 219 -1.72 3.39 30.82
C LEU A 219 -0.93 2.08 30.74
N LEU A 220 -1.14 1.16 31.69
CA LEU A 220 -0.53 -0.17 31.62
C LEU A 220 -0.99 -0.93 30.37
N GLY A 221 -2.28 -0.87 30.04
CA GLY A 221 -2.78 -1.47 28.79
C GLY A 221 -2.15 -0.86 27.53
N CYS A 222 -1.94 0.46 27.51
CA CYS A 222 -1.20 1.12 26.43
C CYS A 222 0.26 0.68 26.37
N TYR A 223 0.91 0.52 27.52
CA TYR A 223 2.31 0.09 27.63
C TYR A 223 2.51 -1.35 27.15
N ASP A 224 1.63 -2.27 27.57
CA ASP A 224 1.65 -3.67 27.16
C ASP A 224 1.49 -3.79 25.64
N GLN A 225 0.56 -3.02 25.07
CA GLN A 225 0.34 -2.99 23.62
C GLN A 225 1.55 -2.40 22.87
N ALA A 226 2.11 -1.28 23.34
CA ALA A 226 3.28 -0.66 22.71
C ALA A 226 4.50 -1.59 22.74
N THR A 227 4.70 -2.31 23.85
CA THR A 227 5.82 -3.24 24.02
C THR A 227 5.63 -4.48 23.13
N ALA A 228 4.42 -5.04 23.07
CA ALA A 228 4.13 -6.18 22.19
C ALA A 228 4.33 -5.84 20.70
N LEU A 229 3.94 -4.63 20.27
CA LEU A 229 4.18 -4.15 18.92
C LEU A 229 5.68 -3.95 18.65
N LYS A 230 6.40 -3.32 19.58
CA LYS A 230 7.85 -3.15 19.49
C LYS A 230 8.59 -4.49 19.37
N ASP A 231 8.22 -5.49 20.18
CA ASP A 231 8.85 -6.81 20.20
C ASP A 231 8.54 -7.64 18.95
N SER A 232 7.51 -7.25 18.18
CA SER A 232 7.17 -7.90 16.90
C SER A 232 7.99 -7.36 15.71
N LEU A 233 8.71 -6.26 15.90
CA LEU A 233 9.51 -5.65 14.85
C LEU A 233 10.88 -6.32 14.70
N PRO A 234 11.44 -6.38 13.48
CA PRO A 234 12.84 -6.72 13.26
C PRO A 234 13.78 -5.76 13.99
N ASP A 235 14.94 -6.26 14.43
CA ASP A 235 15.95 -5.50 15.20
C ASP A 235 16.49 -4.26 14.47
N ASP A 236 16.40 -4.22 13.15
CA ASP A 236 16.86 -3.13 12.28
C ASP A 236 15.74 -2.16 11.85
N SER A 237 14.52 -2.34 12.37
CA SER A 237 13.39 -1.49 12.00
C SER A 237 13.57 -0.04 12.48
N SER A 238 13.41 0.91 11.56
CA SER A 238 13.38 2.35 11.86
C SER A 238 12.29 2.72 12.87
N ALA A 239 11.19 1.95 12.93
CA ALA A 239 10.07 2.16 13.84
C ALA A 239 10.41 1.89 15.32
N LEU A 240 11.49 1.15 15.63
CA LEU A 240 11.91 0.88 17.01
C LEU A 240 12.17 2.17 17.80
N THR A 241 12.77 3.18 17.17
CA THR A 241 13.05 4.47 17.81
C THR A 241 11.75 5.19 18.17
N ALA A 242 10.73 5.10 17.30
CA ALA A 242 9.43 5.71 17.54
C ALA A 242 8.68 5.02 18.68
N PHE A 243 8.74 3.68 18.78
CA PHE A 243 8.18 2.94 19.91
C PHE A 243 8.91 3.21 21.24
N ASN A 244 10.23 3.39 21.23
CA ASN A 244 10.95 3.80 22.44
C ASN A 244 10.46 5.18 22.93
N SER A 245 10.32 6.13 22.02
CA SER A 245 9.77 7.46 22.34
C SER A 245 8.31 7.40 22.85
N LEU A 246 7.49 6.50 22.30
CA LEU A 246 6.14 6.23 22.80
C LEU A 246 6.17 5.73 24.25
N ILE A 247 7.01 4.74 24.53
CA ILE A 247 7.18 4.16 25.87
C ILE A 247 7.62 5.24 26.86
N ASP A 248 8.62 6.06 26.51
CA ASP A 248 9.07 7.20 27.32
C ASP A 248 7.92 8.19 27.61
N THR A 249 7.07 8.46 26.62
CA THR A 249 5.90 9.33 26.77
C THR A 249 4.91 8.77 27.79
N LEU A 250 4.60 7.47 27.73
CA LEU A 250 3.71 6.79 28.68
C LEU A 250 4.27 6.84 30.11
N GLU A 251 5.57 6.61 30.25
CA GLU A 251 6.25 6.72 31.55
C GLU A 251 6.20 8.14 32.11
N ASN A 252 6.41 9.15 31.27
CA ASN A 252 6.36 10.56 31.67
C ASN A 252 4.96 10.95 32.16
N LEU A 253 3.90 10.56 31.44
CA LEU A 253 2.51 10.78 31.89
C LEU A 253 2.23 10.11 33.24
N SER A 254 2.74 8.89 33.44
CA SER A 254 2.60 8.17 34.71
C SER A 254 3.32 8.88 35.87
N ARG A 255 4.55 9.37 35.63
CA ARG A 255 5.33 10.16 36.61
C ARG A 255 4.65 11.49 36.94
N GLU A 256 4.16 12.20 35.94
CA GLU A 256 3.46 13.47 36.11
C GLU A 256 2.20 13.31 36.98
N ALA A 257 1.38 12.30 36.68
CA ALA A 257 0.18 12.01 37.47
C ALA A 257 0.49 11.68 38.94
N TYR A 258 1.60 10.97 39.20
CA TYR A 258 2.06 10.70 40.56
C TYR A 258 2.47 11.98 41.28
N ASN A 259 3.24 12.85 40.63
CA ASN A 259 3.71 14.12 41.21
C ASN A 259 2.55 15.07 41.54
N CYS A 260 1.55 15.16 40.65
CA CYS A 260 0.33 15.94 40.90
C CYS A 260 -0.44 15.44 42.13
N ASN A 261 -0.47 14.12 42.35
CA ASN A 261 -1.15 13.54 43.52
C ASN A 261 -0.32 13.70 44.82
N SER A 262 1.01 13.60 44.76
CA SER A 262 1.88 13.80 45.93
C SER A 262 1.89 15.24 46.45
N CYS A 263 1.78 16.24 45.56
CA CYS A 263 1.66 17.64 45.96
C CYS A 263 0.36 17.92 46.74
N LEU A 264 -0.73 17.21 46.42
CA LEU A 264 -2.00 17.33 47.13
C LEU A 264 -1.97 16.68 48.52
N THR A 265 -1.06 15.73 48.76
CA THR A 265 -0.93 15.07 50.07
C THR A 265 -0.08 15.87 51.05
N ILE A 266 0.85 16.70 50.57
CA ILE A 266 1.75 17.52 51.41
C ILE A 266 1.13 18.88 51.77
N GLY A 267 0.16 19.38 50.99
CA GLY A 267 -0.56 20.64 51.27
C GLY A 267 -1.66 20.57 52.34
N ARG A 268 -1.73 19.48 53.13
CA ARG A 268 -2.60 19.36 54.31
C ARG A 268 -1.75 19.22 55.58
N CYS A 269 -1.09 20.31 55.96
CA CYS A 269 -0.62 20.56 57.33
C CYS A 269 -0.93 22.00 57.68
#